data_AF-A0A381VSA4-F1
#
_entry.id   AF-A0A381VSA4-F1
#
_cell.length_a   1.000
_cell.length_b   1.000
_cell.length_c   1.000
_cell.angle_alpha   90.00
_cell.angle_beta   90.00
_cell.angle_gamma   90.00
#
_symmetry.space_group_name_H-M   'P 1'
#
loop_
_entity.id
_entity.type
_entity.pdbx_description
1 polymer ?
#
loop_
_entity_poly.entity_id
_entity_poly.type
_entity_poly.pdbx_seq_one_letter_code
_entity_poly.pdbx_strand_id
1 'polypeptide(L)'
;MQAWAIDRAKALVVFFNWAYIVTFWPIILISDVVLYCTNRNKYRYYRNVVLVSFVIAVVAFKVFPLAPPRMMALYFIDTIQVFGPSEYASREMVNYFNAFAAMPSLHFAWTVMFGIIFLRTPYLWLKVFGIVYPVITLLAITITANHYLTDAFGGGMVILVSFLIVEIGFERRLFAREIPNRVKQSLNGSPLAV
;
A
#
# COMPACT_ATOMS: atom_id res chain seq x y z
N MET A 1 7.55 3.43 23.01
CA MET A 1 6.23 2.87 22.65
C MET A 1 6.20 1.35 22.78
N GLN A 2 7.07 0.60 22.06
CA GLN A 2 7.13 -0.86 22.16
C GLN A 2 7.37 -1.37 23.59
N ALA A 3 8.40 -0.87 24.29
CA ALA A 3 8.73 -1.33 25.65
C ALA A 3 7.53 -1.22 26.62
N TRP A 4 6.84 -0.08 26.61
CA TRP A 4 5.61 0.11 27.38
C TRP A 4 4.51 -0.88 26.98
N ALA A 5 4.30 -1.11 25.68
CA ALA A 5 3.27 -2.03 25.20
C ALA A 5 3.56 -3.48 25.60
N ILE A 6 4.83 -3.90 25.58
CA ILE A 6 5.22 -5.24 26.03
C ILE A 6 5.01 -5.39 27.54
N ASP A 7 5.39 -4.38 28.34
CA ASP A 7 5.30 -4.40 29.80
C ASP A 7 3.85 -4.33 30.31
N ARG A 8 3.01 -3.48 29.70
CA ARG A 8 1.67 -3.15 30.22
C ARG A 8 0.51 -3.69 29.40
N ALA A 9 0.75 -4.04 28.13
CA ALA A 9 -0.31 -4.36 27.18
C ALA A 9 0.10 -5.50 26.23
N LYS A 10 0.76 -6.54 26.73
CA LYS A 10 1.28 -7.66 25.90
C LYS A 10 0.23 -8.25 24.95
N ALA A 11 -1.03 -8.38 25.38
CA ALA A 11 -2.12 -8.85 24.53
C ALA A 11 -2.33 -7.96 23.29
N LEU A 12 -2.13 -6.65 23.42
CA LEU A 12 -2.20 -5.70 22.32
C LEU A 12 -1.04 -5.89 21.32
N VAL A 13 0.16 -6.22 21.80
CA VAL A 13 1.31 -6.56 20.94
C VAL A 13 1.02 -7.81 20.11
N VAL A 14 0.47 -8.86 20.75
CA VAL A 14 0.04 -10.08 20.06
C VAL A 14 -1.02 -9.75 19.01
N PHE A 15 -2.08 -9.02 19.40
CA PHE A 15 -3.12 -8.58 18.48
C PHE A 15 -2.55 -7.86 17.27
N PHE A 16 -1.60 -6.92 17.47
CA PHE A 16 -1.00 -6.17 16.37
C PHE A 16 -0.12 -7.02 15.46
N ASN A 17 0.64 -7.99 15.98
CA ASN A 17 1.37 -8.94 15.14
C ASN A 17 0.40 -9.70 14.21
N TRP A 18 -0.69 -10.22 14.78
CA TRP A 18 -1.70 -10.96 14.02
C TRP A 18 -2.45 -10.06 13.03
N ALA A 19 -2.87 -8.88 13.45
CA ALA A 19 -3.56 -7.92 12.59
C ALA A 19 -2.69 -7.51 11.40
N TYR A 20 -1.40 -7.22 11.64
CA TYR A 20 -0.44 -6.86 10.60
C TYR A 20 -0.27 -7.99 9.57
N ILE A 21 -0.14 -9.23 10.04
CA ILE A 21 0.13 -10.39 9.18
C ILE A 21 -1.12 -10.87 8.42
N VAL A 22 -2.24 -11.05 9.13
CA VAL A 22 -3.39 -11.79 8.60
C VAL A 22 -4.35 -10.90 7.81
N THR A 23 -4.49 -9.62 8.16
CA THR A 23 -5.54 -8.79 7.53
C THR A 23 -5.16 -8.28 6.14
N PHE A 24 -3.86 -8.09 5.88
CA PHE A 24 -3.39 -7.37 4.70
C PHE A 24 -3.74 -8.07 3.39
N TRP A 25 -3.35 -9.34 3.25
CA TRP A 25 -3.58 -10.11 2.02
C TRP A 25 -5.07 -10.33 1.70
N PRO A 26 -5.93 -10.76 2.65
CA PRO A 26 -7.36 -10.87 2.38
C PRO A 26 -8.00 -9.55 1.93
N ILE A 27 -7.65 -8.42 2.57
CA ILE A 27 -8.20 -7.12 2.17
C ILE A 27 -7.77 -6.73 0.76
N ILE A 28 -6.50 -6.97 0.39
CA ILE A 28 -6.01 -6.76 -0.97
C ILE A 28 -6.81 -7.63 -1.96
N LEU A 29 -6.86 -8.94 -1.73
CA LEU A 29 -7.48 -9.89 -2.66
C LEU A 29 -8.97 -9.63 -2.84
N ILE A 30 -9.69 -9.39 -1.74
CA ILE A 30 -11.13 -9.08 -1.78
C ILE A 30 -11.35 -7.76 -2.52
N SER A 31 -10.60 -6.72 -2.19
CA SER A 31 -10.74 -5.42 -2.86
C SER A 31 -10.44 -5.52 -4.36
N ASP A 32 -9.40 -6.28 -4.73
CA ASP A 32 -9.00 -6.51 -6.12
C ASP A 32 -10.11 -7.25 -6.90
N VAL A 33 -10.61 -8.37 -6.37
CA VAL A 33 -11.70 -9.15 -6.98
C VAL A 33 -12.98 -8.34 -7.08
N VAL A 34 -13.38 -7.63 -6.01
CA VAL A 34 -14.58 -6.79 -6.02
C VAL A 34 -14.46 -5.71 -7.08
N LEU A 35 -13.34 -4.97 -7.13
CA LEU A 35 -13.14 -3.94 -8.15
C LEU A 35 -13.11 -4.54 -9.56
N TYR A 36 -12.46 -5.69 -9.74
CA TYR A 36 -12.40 -6.39 -11.02
C TYR A 36 -13.78 -6.73 -11.56
N CYS A 37 -14.64 -7.29 -10.69
CA CYS A 37 -15.98 -7.76 -11.04
C CYS A 37 -17.01 -6.61 -11.16
N THR A 38 -16.84 -5.53 -10.39
CA THR A 38 -17.85 -4.45 -10.32
C THR A 38 -17.51 -3.25 -11.21
N ASN A 39 -16.24 -2.88 -11.35
CA ASN A 39 -15.84 -1.73 -12.15
C ASN A 39 -14.41 -1.87 -12.67
N ARG A 40 -14.27 -2.36 -13.90
CA ARG A 40 -12.97 -2.64 -14.49
C ARG A 40 -12.10 -1.40 -14.70
N ASN A 41 -12.70 -0.22 -14.83
CA ASN A 41 -11.94 1.04 -14.94
C ASN A 41 -11.30 1.41 -13.59
N LYS A 42 -12.06 1.33 -12.49
CA LYS A 42 -11.52 1.54 -11.13
C LYS A 42 -10.46 0.51 -10.77
N TYR A 43 -10.68 -0.76 -11.11
CA TYR A 43 -9.68 -1.82 -10.96
C TYR A 43 -8.36 -1.44 -11.66
N ARG A 44 -8.40 -1.06 -12.94
CA ARG A 44 -7.20 -0.69 -13.70
C ARG A 44 -6.48 0.52 -13.10
N TYR A 45 -7.25 1.50 -12.61
CA TYR A 45 -6.71 2.68 -11.94
C TYR A 45 -5.93 2.29 -10.68
N TYR A 46 -6.56 1.65 -9.70
CA TYR A 46 -5.91 1.28 -8.43
C TYR A 46 -4.79 0.26 -8.62
N ARG A 47 -4.95 -0.70 -9.53
CA ARG A 47 -3.86 -1.62 -9.91
C ARG A 47 -2.64 -0.86 -10.43
N ASN A 48 -2.83 0.17 -11.26
CA ASN A 48 -1.69 0.98 -11.73
C ASN A 48 -1.05 1.76 -10.58
N VAL A 49 -1.83 2.28 -9.63
CA VAL A 49 -1.30 2.95 -8.43
C VAL A 49 -0.42 1.99 -7.62
N VAL A 50 -0.88 0.76 -7.41
CA VAL A 50 -0.10 -0.31 -6.76
C VAL A 50 1.21 -0.58 -7.53
N LEU A 51 1.14 -0.78 -8.83
CA LEU A 51 2.33 -1.08 -9.65
C LEU A 51 3.36 0.06 -9.64
N VAL A 52 2.91 1.31 -9.76
CA VAL A 52 3.78 2.49 -9.68
C VAL A 52 4.43 2.59 -8.30
N SER A 53 3.64 2.43 -7.23
CA SER A 53 4.16 2.48 -5.86
C SER A 53 5.20 1.39 -5.61
N PHE A 54 4.98 0.19 -6.18
CA PHE A 54 5.90 -0.94 -6.06
C PHE A 54 7.23 -0.67 -6.75
N VAL A 55 7.20 -0.11 -7.97
CA VAL A 55 8.42 0.28 -8.70
C VAL A 55 9.23 1.33 -7.91
N ILE A 56 8.56 2.36 -7.40
CA ILE A 56 9.22 3.41 -6.59
C ILE A 56 9.87 2.79 -5.34
N ALA A 57 9.13 1.93 -4.63
CA ALA A 57 9.64 1.28 -3.42
C ALA A 57 10.81 0.35 -3.70
N VAL A 58 10.77 -0.46 -4.76
CA VAL A 58 11.89 -1.34 -5.15
C VAL A 58 13.15 -0.54 -5.45
N VAL A 59 13.03 0.59 -6.14
CA VAL A 59 14.16 1.49 -6.38
C VAL A 59 14.68 2.06 -5.05
N ALA A 60 13.80 2.52 -4.16
CA ALA A 60 14.19 3.04 -2.86
C ALA A 60 14.91 1.98 -2.00
N PHE A 61 14.38 0.76 -1.91
CA PHE A 61 15.00 -0.35 -1.16
C PHE A 61 16.39 -0.71 -1.69
N LYS A 62 16.61 -0.55 -3.01
CA LYS A 62 17.90 -0.82 -3.63
C LYS A 62 18.92 0.29 -3.36
N VAL A 63 18.50 1.55 -3.46
CA VAL A 63 19.40 2.72 -3.35
C VAL A 63 19.68 3.09 -1.90
N PHE A 64 18.71 2.89 -1.01
CA PHE A 64 18.80 3.26 0.40
C PHE A 64 18.21 2.15 1.30
N PRO A 65 18.91 1.00 1.41
CA PRO A 65 18.47 -0.11 2.26
C PRO A 65 18.47 0.33 3.73
N LEU A 66 17.35 0.12 4.42
CA LEU A 66 17.17 0.55 5.79
C LEU A 66 16.68 -0.60 6.67
N ALA A 67 17.38 -0.80 7.78
CA ALA A 67 17.03 -1.80 8.77
C ALA A 67 15.82 -1.33 9.60
N PRO A 68 14.83 -2.21 9.84
CA PRO A 68 13.72 -1.94 10.74
C PRO A 68 14.17 -1.93 12.22
N PRO A 69 13.41 -1.27 13.12
CA PRO A 69 13.80 -1.15 14.52
C PRO A 69 14.04 -2.51 15.22
N ARG A 70 13.26 -3.56 14.89
CA ARG A 70 13.41 -4.92 15.46
C ARG A 70 14.79 -5.56 15.25
N MET A 71 15.59 -5.07 14.31
CA MET A 71 16.96 -5.57 14.08
C MET A 71 17.99 -4.94 15.03
N MET A 72 17.61 -3.92 15.81
CA MET A 72 18.48 -3.31 16.82
C MET A 72 18.21 -3.90 18.20
N ALA A 73 18.72 -5.11 18.44
CA ALA A 73 18.43 -5.94 19.62
C ALA A 73 18.74 -5.29 20.98
N LEU A 74 19.58 -4.24 21.03
CA LEU A 74 19.84 -3.47 22.24
C LEU A 74 18.66 -2.58 22.66
N TYR A 75 17.78 -2.23 21.72
CA TYR A 75 16.71 -1.25 21.95
C TYR A 75 15.30 -1.79 21.64
N PHE A 76 15.19 -2.82 20.80
CA PHE A 76 13.92 -3.37 20.36
C PHE A 76 13.90 -4.89 20.43
N ILE A 77 12.69 -5.43 20.60
CA ILE A 77 12.42 -6.87 20.57
C ILE A 77 11.74 -7.19 19.23
N ASP A 78 12.18 -8.26 18.57
CA ASP A 78 11.47 -8.83 17.43
C ASP A 78 10.20 -9.54 17.91
N THR A 79 9.09 -8.80 17.98
CA THR A 79 7.84 -9.32 18.52
C THR A 79 7.18 -10.33 17.59
N ILE A 80 7.51 -10.38 16.30
CA ILE A 80 7.00 -11.41 15.39
C ILE A 80 7.64 -12.74 15.76
N GLN A 81 8.94 -12.76 16.00
CA GLN A 81 9.67 -13.97 16.42
C GLN A 81 9.25 -14.45 17.82
N VAL A 82 9.00 -13.53 18.75
CA VAL A 82 8.71 -13.88 20.16
C VAL A 82 7.22 -14.12 20.41
N PHE A 83 6.33 -13.39 19.74
CA PHE A 83 4.88 -13.37 20.02
C PHE A 83 3.99 -13.54 18.77
N GLY A 84 4.56 -13.69 17.59
CA GLY A 84 3.82 -13.84 16.32
C GLY A 84 3.41 -15.28 16.02
N PRO A 85 2.70 -15.51 14.91
CA PRO A 85 2.38 -16.85 14.41
C PRO A 85 3.67 -17.63 14.07
N SER A 86 3.77 -18.89 14.50
CA SER A 86 4.97 -19.74 14.33
C SER A 86 5.42 -19.86 12.87
N GLU A 87 4.48 -19.83 11.93
CA GLU A 87 4.71 -20.00 10.50
C GLU A 87 5.41 -18.77 9.90
N TYR A 88 5.07 -17.57 10.38
CA TYR A 88 5.67 -16.30 9.97
C TYR A 88 7.01 -16.02 10.68
N ALA A 89 7.25 -16.69 11.80
CA ALA A 89 8.55 -16.70 12.48
C ALA A 89 9.55 -17.69 11.84
N SER A 90 9.10 -18.56 10.93
CA SER A 90 9.96 -19.59 10.31
C SER A 90 11.11 -18.96 9.50
N ARG A 91 12.30 -19.57 9.60
CA ARG A 91 13.51 -19.16 8.85
C ARG A 91 13.29 -19.13 7.33
N GLU A 92 12.44 -20.00 6.81
CA GLU A 92 12.11 -20.05 5.39
C GLU A 92 11.36 -18.79 4.96
N MET A 93 10.34 -18.36 5.69
CA MET A 93 9.62 -17.10 5.41
C MET A 93 10.53 -15.88 5.50
N VAL A 94 11.41 -15.81 6.50
CA VAL A 94 12.33 -14.68 6.67
C VAL A 94 13.27 -14.51 5.47
N ASN A 95 13.67 -15.60 4.81
CA ASN A 95 14.56 -15.56 3.64
C ASN A 95 13.88 -15.09 2.34
N TYR A 96 12.55 -15.15 2.26
CA TYR A 96 11.82 -14.67 1.08
C TYR A 96 11.65 -13.14 1.04
N PHE A 97 11.88 -12.44 2.16
CA PHE A 97 11.70 -11.00 2.25
C PHE A 97 13.04 -10.26 2.37
N ASN A 98 13.13 -9.08 1.76
CA ASN A 98 14.27 -8.20 1.95
C ASN A 98 14.25 -7.62 3.38
N ALA A 99 15.15 -8.11 4.23
CA ALA A 99 15.24 -7.69 5.63
C ALA A 99 15.50 -6.18 5.83
N PHE A 100 16.07 -5.51 4.82
CA PHE A 100 16.41 -4.08 4.83
C PHE A 100 15.43 -3.22 4.01
N ALA A 101 14.24 -3.73 3.71
CA ALA A 101 13.18 -2.99 3.01
C ALA A 101 12.22 -2.29 3.99
N ALA A 102 12.75 -1.60 5.02
CA ALA A 102 11.90 -0.90 5.97
C ALA A 102 11.27 0.38 5.39
N MET A 103 12.03 1.22 4.69
CA MET A 103 11.51 2.48 4.13
C MET A 103 11.55 2.45 2.60
N PRO A 104 10.48 2.84 1.91
CA PRO A 104 9.16 3.25 2.42
C PRO A 104 8.29 2.05 2.87
N SER A 105 7.39 2.25 3.85
CA SER A 105 6.46 1.20 4.27
C SER A 105 5.32 1.02 3.27
N LEU A 106 5.45 0.04 2.36
CA LEU A 106 4.40 -0.29 1.38
C LEU A 106 3.11 -0.81 2.03
N HIS A 107 3.23 -1.54 3.16
CA HIS A 107 2.05 -1.98 3.91
C HIS A 107 1.19 -0.79 4.32
N PHE A 108 1.80 0.21 4.97
CA PHE A 108 1.08 1.42 5.35
C PHE A 108 0.60 2.22 4.13
N ALA A 109 1.42 2.34 3.08
CA ALA A 109 1.05 3.02 1.84
C ALA A 109 -0.26 2.46 1.24
N TRP A 110 -0.39 1.14 1.19
CA TRP A 110 -1.57 0.49 0.62
C TRP A 110 -2.78 0.51 1.56
N THR A 111 -2.60 0.50 2.88
CA THR A 111 -3.74 0.68 3.79
C THR A 111 -4.32 2.09 3.73
N VAL A 112 -3.50 3.11 3.47
CA VAL A 112 -3.97 4.46 3.14
C VAL A 112 -4.76 4.47 1.82
N MET A 113 -4.28 3.77 0.79
CA MET A 113 -5.03 3.59 -0.47
C MET A 113 -6.39 2.90 -0.24
N PHE A 114 -6.44 1.85 0.58
CA PHE A 114 -7.71 1.20 0.95
C PHE A 114 -8.63 2.16 1.70
N GLY A 115 -8.10 2.98 2.60
CA GLY A 115 -8.86 4.04 3.26
C GLY A 115 -9.54 4.98 2.26
N ILE A 116 -8.79 5.45 1.26
CA ILE A 116 -9.27 6.29 0.15
C ILE A 116 -10.38 5.59 -0.65
N ILE A 117 -10.23 4.29 -0.93
CA ILE A 117 -11.24 3.48 -1.62
C ILE A 117 -12.52 3.39 -0.79
N PHE A 118 -12.42 3.00 0.48
CA PHE A 118 -13.58 2.75 1.35
C PHE A 118 -14.32 4.02 1.73
N LEU A 119 -13.61 5.14 1.91
CA LEU A 119 -14.23 6.46 2.15
C LEU A 119 -15.14 6.91 1.00
N ARG A 120 -14.89 6.45 -0.23
CA ARG A 120 -15.70 6.76 -1.43
C ARG A 120 -16.90 5.83 -1.63
N THR A 121 -17.13 4.88 -0.73
CA THR A 121 -18.29 4.00 -0.78
C THR A 121 -19.51 4.64 -0.13
N PRO A 122 -20.75 4.23 -0.46
CA PRO A 122 -21.95 4.77 0.18
C PRO A 122 -22.16 4.24 1.61
N TYR A 123 -21.48 3.16 2.01
CA TYR A 123 -21.73 2.46 3.26
C TYR A 123 -20.91 3.04 4.42
N LEU A 124 -21.58 3.53 5.47
CA LEU A 124 -20.91 4.16 6.61
C LEU A 124 -19.88 3.26 7.29
N TRP A 125 -20.18 1.97 7.44
CA TRP A 125 -19.26 1.01 8.08
C TRP A 125 -17.95 0.86 7.30
N LEU A 126 -17.97 0.92 5.97
CA LEU A 126 -16.76 0.94 5.14
C LEU A 126 -15.99 2.24 5.30
N LYS A 127 -16.67 3.39 5.41
CA LYS A 127 -15.99 4.67 5.67
C LYS A 127 -15.24 4.65 7.00
N VAL A 128 -15.88 4.15 8.06
CA VAL A 128 -15.24 3.96 9.38
C VAL A 128 -14.05 3.02 9.25
N PHE A 129 -14.23 1.88 8.58
CA PHE A 129 -13.14 0.93 8.32
C PHE A 129 -11.97 1.58 7.56
N GLY A 130 -12.25 2.45 6.60
CA GLY A 130 -11.25 3.17 5.82
C GLY A 130 -10.37 4.13 6.64
N ILE A 131 -10.83 4.58 7.80
CA ILE A 131 -10.03 5.39 8.73
C ILE A 131 -9.34 4.49 9.75
N VAL A 132 -10.08 3.55 10.32
CA VAL A 132 -9.59 2.68 11.40
C VAL A 132 -8.46 1.78 10.90
N TYR A 133 -8.56 1.24 9.69
CA TYR A 133 -7.58 0.30 9.17
C TYR A 133 -6.16 0.87 9.05
N PRO A 134 -5.91 2.00 8.35
CA PRO A 134 -4.57 2.58 8.29
C PRO A 134 -4.04 3.02 9.66
N VAL A 135 -4.90 3.47 10.59
CA VAL A 135 -4.51 3.79 11.97
C VAL A 135 -4.05 2.54 12.72
N ILE A 136 -4.82 1.45 12.65
CA ILE A 136 -4.43 0.16 13.23
C ILE A 136 -3.11 -0.33 12.61
N THR A 137 -2.93 -0.21 11.30
CA THR A 137 -1.66 -0.59 10.64
C THR A 137 -0.50 0.24 11.15
N LEU A 138 -0.65 1.56 11.27
CA LEU A 138 0.41 2.45 11.78
C LEU A 138 0.82 2.07 13.20
N LEU A 139 -0.16 1.85 14.08
CA LEU A 139 0.08 1.40 15.45
C LEU A 139 0.73 0.02 15.44
N ALA A 140 0.25 -0.90 14.62
CA ALA A 140 0.78 -2.25 14.54
C ALA A 140 2.26 -2.24 14.16
N ILE A 141 2.63 -1.60 13.04
CA ILE A 141 4.01 -1.62 12.54
C ILE A 141 5.00 -0.92 13.47
N THR A 142 4.56 0.08 14.23
CA THR A 142 5.44 0.84 15.14
C THR A 142 5.54 0.19 16.53
N ILE A 143 4.44 -0.31 17.09
CA ILE A 143 4.44 -1.03 18.37
C ILE A 143 5.20 -2.35 18.26
N THR A 144 5.09 -3.03 17.12
CA THR A 144 5.81 -4.30 16.85
C THR A 144 7.23 -4.09 16.32
N ALA A 145 7.73 -2.84 16.30
CA ALA A 145 9.07 -2.49 15.83
C ALA A 145 9.38 -2.93 14.38
N ASN A 146 8.35 -3.09 13.56
CA ASN A 146 8.51 -3.45 12.15
C ASN A 146 8.92 -2.26 11.29
N HIS A 147 8.54 -1.05 11.67
CA HIS A 147 8.84 0.19 10.96
C HIS A 147 9.01 1.36 11.93
N TYR A 148 9.83 2.34 11.55
CA TYR A 148 9.81 3.67 12.14
C TYR A 148 8.61 4.48 11.62
N LEU A 149 8.24 5.55 12.34
CA LEU A 149 7.23 6.50 11.86
C LEU A 149 7.65 7.17 10.54
N THR A 150 8.95 7.41 10.34
CA THR A 150 9.50 7.94 9.09
C THR A 150 9.26 7.01 7.90
N ASP A 151 9.29 5.69 8.13
CA ASP A 151 9.03 4.71 7.07
C ASP A 151 7.56 4.78 6.62
N ALA A 152 6.64 4.95 7.58
CA ALA A 152 5.22 5.16 7.33
C ALA A 152 4.97 6.49 6.59
N PHE A 153 5.63 7.57 7.01
CA PHE A 153 5.59 8.85 6.30
C PHE A 153 6.07 8.70 4.85
N GLY A 154 7.20 8.02 4.63
CA GLY A 154 7.70 7.68 3.30
C GLY A 154 6.69 6.86 2.49
N GLY A 155 6.03 5.88 3.10
CA GLY A 155 4.93 5.13 2.48
C GLY A 155 3.76 6.03 2.05
N GLY A 156 3.35 6.96 2.90
CA GLY A 156 2.33 7.98 2.60
C GLY A 156 2.71 8.87 1.41
N MET A 157 3.97 9.33 1.35
CA MET A 157 4.46 10.10 0.20
C MET A 157 4.47 9.27 -1.08
N VAL A 158 4.91 8.01 -1.01
CA VAL A 158 4.96 7.11 -2.16
C VAL A 158 3.58 6.87 -2.74
N ILE A 159 2.58 6.59 -1.91
CA ILE A 159 1.22 6.36 -2.42
C ILE A 159 0.63 7.64 -3.02
N LEU A 160 0.87 8.80 -2.39
CA LEU A 160 0.44 10.09 -2.91
C LEU A 160 1.03 10.37 -4.30
N VAL A 161 2.36 10.23 -4.45
CA VAL A 161 3.05 10.39 -5.73
C VAL A 161 2.54 9.39 -6.76
N SER A 162 2.27 8.15 -6.35
CA SER A 162 1.72 7.12 -7.24
C SER A 162 0.34 7.49 -7.78
N PHE A 163 -0.54 8.02 -6.93
CA PHE A 163 -1.83 8.57 -7.37
C PHE A 163 -1.64 9.70 -8.37
N LEU A 164 -0.76 10.66 -8.09
CA LEU A 164 -0.50 11.80 -8.99
C LEU A 164 0.00 11.35 -10.37
N ILE A 165 0.96 10.41 -10.42
CA ILE A 165 1.49 9.86 -11.66
C ILE A 165 0.37 9.17 -12.46
N VAL A 166 -0.44 8.35 -11.80
CA VAL A 166 -1.53 7.63 -12.46
C VAL A 166 -2.62 8.58 -12.95
N GLU A 167 -2.98 9.59 -12.17
CA GLU A 167 -3.97 10.60 -12.56
C GLU A 167 -3.55 11.33 -13.83
N ILE A 168 -2.32 11.84 -13.88
CA ILE A 168 -1.77 12.53 -15.05
C ILE A 168 -1.76 11.60 -16.28
N GLY A 169 -1.39 10.33 -16.10
CA GLY A 169 -1.38 9.35 -17.18
C GLY A 169 -2.77 8.89 -17.62
N PHE A 170 -3.74 8.87 -16.72
CA PHE A 170 -5.12 8.43 -16.98
C PHE A 170 -5.92 9.50 -17.71
N GLU A 171 -5.83 10.75 -17.25
CA GLU A 171 -6.43 11.92 -17.92
C GLU A 171 -5.97 12.02 -19.39
N ARG A 172 -4.66 11.88 -19.64
CA ARG A 172 -4.13 11.84 -21.01
C ARG A 172 -4.76 10.75 -21.88
N ARG A 173 -5.13 9.60 -21.31
CA ARG A 173 -5.79 8.52 -22.05
C ARG A 173 -7.28 8.79 -22.31
N LEU A 174 -7.96 9.51 -21.42
CA LEU A 174 -9.34 9.95 -21.66
C LEU A 174 -9.38 11.04 -22.74
N PHE A 175 -8.58 12.09 -22.60
CA PHE A 175 -8.47 13.16 -23.60
C PHE A 175 -8.04 12.63 -24.98
N ALA A 176 -7.09 11.69 -25.05
CA ALA A 176 -6.69 11.08 -26.33
C ALA A 176 -7.78 10.19 -26.96
N ARG A 177 -8.72 9.65 -26.16
CA ARG A 177 -9.88 8.91 -26.66
C ARG A 177 -11.01 9.82 -27.12
N GLU A 178 -11.09 11.04 -26.59
CA GLU A 178 -12.12 12.03 -26.90
C GLU A 178 -11.83 12.89 -28.13
N ILE A 179 -10.67 12.77 -28.80
CA ILE A 179 -10.48 13.41 -30.11
C ILE A 179 -11.56 12.87 -31.06
N PRO A 180 -12.57 13.68 -31.44
CA PRO A 180 -13.70 13.17 -32.19
C PRO A 180 -13.21 12.67 -33.55
N ASN A 181 -13.74 11.54 -34.03
CA ASN A 181 -13.46 11.03 -35.37
C ASN A 181 -13.70 12.08 -36.49
N ARG A 182 -14.47 13.14 -36.21
CA ARG A 182 -14.64 14.31 -37.09
C ARG A 182 -13.33 15.05 -37.39
N VAL A 183 -12.38 15.13 -36.44
CA VAL A 183 -11.07 15.77 -36.66
C VAL A 183 -10.17 14.88 -37.51
N LYS A 184 -10.25 13.55 -37.36
CA LYS A 184 -9.53 12.61 -38.24
C LYS A 184 -10.02 12.64 -39.70
N GLN A 185 -11.32 12.85 -39.94
CA GLN A 185 -11.85 13.01 -41.29
C GLN A 185 -11.45 14.35 -41.94
N SER A 186 -11.36 15.43 -41.15
CA SER A 186 -10.88 16.73 -41.66
C SER A 186 -9.41 16.73 -42.07
N LEU A 187 -8.58 15.83 -41.50
CA LEU A 187 -7.15 15.73 -41.81
C LEU A 187 -6.87 14.75 -42.97
N ASN A 188 -7.80 13.84 -43.26
CA ASN A 188 -7.72 12.90 -44.39
C ASN A 188 -8.55 13.35 -45.60
N GLY A 189 -9.23 14.50 -45.51
CA GLY A 189 -9.90 15.14 -46.64
C GLY A 189 -8.87 15.78 -47.57
N SER A 190 -8.30 14.97 -48.45
CA SER A 190 -7.59 15.42 -49.65
C SER A 190 -8.39 16.50 -50.40
N PRO A 191 -7.76 17.56 -50.92
CA PRO A 191 -8.44 18.46 -51.87
C PRO A 191 -8.85 17.64 -53.08
N LEU A 192 -10.15 17.60 -53.37
CA LEU A 192 -10.65 17.12 -54.64
C LEU A 192 -10.33 18.14 -55.74
N ALA A 193 -9.87 17.60 -56.87
CA ALA A 193 -9.96 18.11 -58.24
C ALA A 193 -9.03 19.26 -58.67
N VAL A 194 -8.09 18.91 -59.57
CA VAL A 194 -8.08 19.42 -60.96
C VAL A 194 -8.03 18.22 -61.89
#